data_AF-A0A7C3IEC5-F1
#
_entry.id   AF-A0A7C3IEC5-F1
#
_cell.length_a   1.000
_cell.length_b   1.000
_cell.length_c   1.000
_cell.angle_alpha   90.00
_cell.angle_beta   90.00
_cell.angle_gamma   90.00
#
_symmetry.space_group_name_H-M   'P 1'
#
loop_
_entity.id
_entity.type
_entity.pdbx_description
1 polymer ?
#
loop_
_entity_poly.entity_id
_entity_poly.type
_entity_poly.pdbx_seq_one_letter_code
_entity_poly.pdbx_strand_id
1 'polypeptide(L)' 'MAEGYCIKCKAKKEIADAVEETTKTGRKAIKGKCPTCGTVMFKILGGKAPSTSPVSSSLPNPTE' A
#
# COMPACT_ATOMS: atom_id res chain seq x y z
N MET A 1 0.33 4.50 4.21
CA MET A 1 -0.57 3.95 3.15
C MET A 1 0.23 3.79 1.86
N ALA A 2 0.21 2.62 1.23
CA ALA A 2 0.90 2.41 -0.03
C ALA A 2 0.13 3.11 -1.16
N GLU A 3 0.52 4.34 -1.52
CA GLU A 3 -0.13 5.08 -2.61
C GLU A 3 0.44 4.66 -3.98
N GLY A 4 -0.42 4.16 -4.86
CA GLY A 4 -0.13 3.79 -6.24
C GLY A 4 -0.77 4.77 -7.23
N TYR A 5 -0.10 4.98 -8.36
CA TYR A 5 -0.70 5.74 -9.46
C TYR A 5 -1.53 4.81 -10.34
N CYS A 6 -2.83 5.10 -10.48
CA CYS A 6 -3.67 4.38 -11.40
C CYS A 6 -3.61 5.03 -12.76
N ILE A 7 -3.10 4.31 -13.77
CA ILE A 7 -3.16 4.79 -15.16
C ILE A 7 -4.60 4.85 -15.69
N LYS A 8 -5.50 4.00 -15.15
CA LYS A 8 -6.91 3.95 -15.54
C LYS A 8 -7.69 5.11 -14.95
N CYS A 9 -7.44 5.42 -13.67
CA CYS A 9 -8.08 6.55 -12.99
C CYS A 9 -7.32 7.88 -13.17
N LYS A 10 -6.11 7.85 -13.75
CA LYS A 10 -5.16 8.97 -13.85
C LYS A 10 -4.93 9.72 -12.52
N ALA A 11 -5.06 9.03 -11.40
CA ALA A 11 -5.00 9.60 -10.06
C ALA A 11 -4.09 8.77 -9.17
N LYS A 12 -3.48 9.43 -8.18
CA LYS A 12 -2.84 8.74 -7.05
C LYS A 12 -3.95 8.21 -6.16
N LYS A 13 -3.93 6.91 -5.90
CA LYS A 13 -4.87 6.21 -5.03
C LYS A 13 -4.13 5.24 -4.15
N GLU A 14 -4.76 4.82 -3.09
CA GLU A 14 -4.26 3.74 -2.29
C GLU A 14 -4.27 2.42 -3.06
N ILE A 15 -3.25 1.60 -2.86
CA ILE A 15 -3.17 0.24 -3.38
C ILE A 15 -3.95 -0.67 -2.42
N ALA A 16 -5.06 -1.22 -2.90
CA ALA A 16 -5.81 -2.28 -2.22
C ALA A 16 -5.06 -3.61 -2.34
N ASP A 17 -5.21 -4.49 -1.36
CA ASP A 17 -4.48 -5.78 -1.31
C ASP A 17 -2.96 -5.60 -1.51
N ALA A 18 -2.39 -4.56 -0.91
CA ALA A 18 -0.96 -4.27 -0.99
C ALA A 18 -0.15 -5.37 -0.29
N VAL A 19 0.36 -6.32 -1.06
CA VAL A 19 1.24 -7.41 -0.61
C VAL A 19 2.69 -7.01 -0.84
N GLU A 20 3.44 -6.94 0.26
CA GLU A 20 4.90 -6.78 0.23
C GLU A 20 5.57 -8.08 -0.21
N GLU A 21 6.19 -8.07 -1.38
CA GLU A 21 7.00 -9.16 -1.89
C GLU A 21 8.45 -8.70 -2.00
N THR A 22 9.36 -9.41 -1.34
CA THR A 22 10.80 -9.15 -1.44
C THR A 22 11.36 -10.05 -2.53
N THR A 23 11.87 -9.44 -3.60
CA THR A 23 12.48 -10.22 -4.69
C THR A 23 13.81 -10.82 -4.22
N LYS A 24 14.22 -11.95 -4.82
CA LYS A 24 15.45 -12.69 -4.49
C LYS A 24 16.73 -11.84 -4.51
N THR A 25 16.70 -10.67 -5.15
CA THR A 25 17.80 -9.68 -5.23
C THR A 25 17.72 -8.60 -4.13
N GLY A 26 16.90 -8.80 -3.08
CA GLY A 26 16.82 -7.93 -1.91
C GLY A 26 16.04 -6.61 -2.11
N ARG A 27 15.32 -6.45 -3.22
CA ARG A 27 14.48 -5.27 -3.47
C ARG A 27 13.06 -5.52 -2.97
N LYS A 28 12.49 -4.54 -2.26
CA LYS A 28 11.09 -4.58 -1.81
C LYS A 28 10.17 -4.07 -2.91
N ALA A 29 9.15 -4.83 -3.23
CA ALA A 29 8.06 -4.40 -4.09
C ALA A 29 6.74 -4.64 -3.39
N ILE A 30 5.79 -3.71 -3.56
CA ILE A 30 4.41 -3.90 -3.17
C ILE A 30 3.62 -4.20 -4.44
N LYS A 31 2.96 -5.36 -4.45
CA LYS A 31 1.98 -5.74 -5.45
C LYS A 31 0.59 -5.53 -4.86
N GLY A 32 -0.29 -4.86 -5.56
CA GLY A 32 -1.70 -4.82 -5.17
C GLY A 32 -2.60 -4.43 -6.32
N LYS A 33 -3.76 -3.87 -6.01
CA LYS A 33 -4.83 -3.59 -6.96
C LYS A 33 -5.41 -2.20 -6.72
N CYS A 34 -5.93 -1.59 -7.78
CA CYS A 34 -6.69 -0.36 -7.62
C CYS A 34 -8.05 -0.67 -6.98
N PRO A 35 -8.43 -0.06 -5.84
CA PRO A 35 -9.75 -0.27 -5.23
C PRO A 35 -10.91 0.25 -6.10
N THR A 36 -10.62 1.09 -7.10
CA THR A 36 -11.64 1.75 -7.93
C THR A 36 -11.90 1.00 -9.24
N CYS A 37 -10.85 0.46 -9.86
CA CYS A 37 -10.97 -0.18 -11.17
C CYS A 37 -10.46 -1.63 -11.20
N GLY A 38 -9.98 -2.16 -10.07
CA GLY A 38 -9.47 -3.54 -9.97
C GLY A 38 -8.17 -3.81 -10.73
N THR A 39 -7.59 -2.81 -11.40
CA THR A 39 -6.36 -2.97 -12.17
C THR A 39 -5.19 -3.28 -11.25
N VAL A 40 -4.39 -4.28 -11.60
CA VAL A 40 -3.20 -4.67 -10.85
C VAL A 40 -2.18 -3.53 -10.92
N MET A 41 -1.67 -3.13 -9.76
CA MET A 41 -0.70 -2.07 -9.56
C MET A 41 0.54 -2.64 -8.88
N PHE A 42 1.70 -2.14 -9.27
CA PHE A 42 2.97 -2.49 -8.65
C PHE A 42 3.68 -1.21 -8.23
N LYS A 43 4.16 -1.18 -6.99
CA LYS A 43 4.95 -0.09 -6.44
C LYS A 43 6.28 -0.65 -5.93
N ILE A 44 7.36 -0.29 -6.60
CA ILE A 44 8.71 -0.70 -6.22
C ILE A 44 9.17 0.25 -5.11
N LEU A 45 9.38 -0.24 -3.90
CA LEU A 45 10.06 0.51 -2.84
C LEU A 45 11.57 0.31 -2.99
N GLY A 46 12.15 1.04 -3.96
CA GLY A 46 13.59 1.11 -4.12
C GLY A 46 14.21 1.99 -3.02
N GLY A 47 15.02 1.38 -2.16
CA GLY A 47 16.00 2.06 -1.31
C GLY A 47 15.44 2.90 -0.15
N LYS A 48 15.64 2.41 1.08
CA LYS A 48 15.27 3.01 2.38
C LYS A 48 13.77 3.24 2.60
N ALA A 49 13.22 2.39 3.46
CA ALA A 49 11.88 2.49 3.99
C ALA A 49 11.58 3.89 4.56
N PRO A 50 10.38 4.43 4.32
CA PRO A 50 9.63 5.08 5.36
C PRO A 50 8.69 4.04 5.98
N SER A 51 9.05 3.63 7.19
CA SER A 51 8.11 3.13 8.17
C SER A 51 6.94 4.11 8.25
N THR A 52 5.78 3.75 7.71
CA THR A 52 4.51 4.37 8.08
C THR A 52 3.63 3.26 8.61
N SER A 53 3.93 2.91 9.86
CA SER A 53 2.98 2.32 10.79
C SER A 53 1.65 3.06 10.65
N PRO A 54 0.51 2.38 10.45
CA PRO A 54 -0.78 3.01 10.62
C PRO A 54 -0.95 3.35 12.10
N VAL A 55 -0.60 4.58 12.46
CA VAL A 55 -1.15 5.24 13.65
C VAL A 55 -2.57 5.68 13.30
N SER A 56 -3.50 5.46 14.24
CA SER A 56 -4.94 5.76 14.17
C SER A 56 -5.74 4.72 13.37
N SER A 57 -6.78 4.05 13.86
CA SER A 57 -7.77 4.28 14.94
C SER A 57 -8.48 2.91 15.10
N SER A 58 -8.85 2.37 16.25
CA SER A 58 -9.80 2.90 17.23
C SER A 58 -9.84 1.90 18.39
N LEU A 59 -9.41 2.28 19.59
CA LEU A 59 -9.92 1.61 20.79
C LEU A 59 -11.27 2.26 21.11
N PRO A 60 -12.40 1.53 21.08
CA PRO A 60 -13.60 2.01 21.74
C PRO A 60 -13.45 1.83 23.26
N ASN A 61 -13.44 2.95 24.00
CA ASN A 61 -13.91 3.01 25.39
C ASN A 61 -15.32 2.36 25.47
N PRO A 62 -15.76 1.71 26.58
CA PRO A 62 -15.82 2.32 27.91
C PRO A 62 -15.62 1.39 29.14
N THR A 63 -15.44 2.04 30.28
CA THR A 63 -15.59 1.59 31.68
C THR A 63 -16.86 0.77 31.95
N GLU A 64 -16.71 -0.34 32.68
CA GLU A 64 -17.56 -0.73 33.82
C GLU A 64 -16.68 -1.43 34.87
#